data_AF-A0A6L8GNR8-F1
#
_entry.id   AF-A0A6L8GNR8-F1
#
_cell.length_a   1.000
_cell.length_b   1.000
_cell.length_c   1.000
_cell.angle_alpha   90.00
_cell.angle_beta   90.00
_cell.angle_gamma   90.00
#
_symmetry.space_group_name_H-M   'P 1'
#
loop_
_entity.id
_entity.type
_entity.pdbx_description
1 polymer ?
#
loop_
_entity_poly.entity_id
_entity_poly.type
_entity_poly.pdbx_seq_one_letter_code
_entity_poly.pdbx_strand_id
1 'polypeptide(L)'
;TRTEHNSNKELVGQGLGNLVSGLFGGIAGAGATMGTVANIQTGARSALSGIIRAVTLMVAILAVPGLVAPIPMAVLAGIALKVGFDIVDWGFLKRAHRISLKGALILYVVIGLTVLWDLIVAVGVGVFVANMLTIDRLSQRQSDAVKSISTADDDLNLPQEEKALLDAGEGRVLLFQLTGDMIFGVAKTIAREHNAIGQCKAIVFDLGAVSHLGVTTALAVENAVEEAVKAQRHVYVVGAVGTTRRRLEALKLFELLPADHTQLSRAQALAAAVEAIKA
;
A
#
# COMPACT_ATOMS: atom_id res chain seq x y z
N THR A 1 -23.95 -21.74 -3.63
CA THR A 1 -23.47 -21.84 -5.02
C THR A 1 -21.98 -21.53 -5.02
N ARG A 2 -21.10 -22.50 -5.33
CA ARG A 2 -19.63 -22.31 -5.34
C ARG A 2 -19.17 -21.65 -6.64
N THR A 3 -19.76 -20.49 -6.96
CA THR A 3 -19.48 -19.74 -8.18
C THR A 3 -18.94 -18.39 -7.79
N GLU A 4 -17.86 -17.93 -8.42
CA GLU A 4 -17.41 -16.56 -8.23
C GLU A 4 -18.49 -15.59 -8.69
N HIS A 5 -18.76 -14.62 -7.82
CA HIS A 5 -19.71 -13.56 -8.08
C HIS A 5 -18.97 -12.39 -8.74
N ASN A 6 -19.56 -11.82 -9.80
CA ASN A 6 -19.03 -10.63 -10.45
C ASN A 6 -19.48 -9.35 -9.72
N SER A 7 -18.60 -8.75 -8.92
CA SER A 7 -18.86 -7.54 -8.09
C SER A 7 -19.49 -6.39 -8.87
N ASN A 8 -19.05 -6.16 -10.11
CA ASN A 8 -19.61 -5.09 -10.94
C ASN A 8 -21.08 -5.34 -11.27
N LYS A 9 -21.48 -6.58 -11.51
CA LYS A 9 -22.89 -6.92 -11.79
C LYS A 9 -23.77 -6.73 -10.55
N GLU A 10 -23.29 -7.05 -9.35
CA GLU A 10 -24.07 -6.83 -8.11
C GLU A 10 -24.20 -5.35 -7.80
N LEU A 11 -23.13 -4.57 -7.97
CA LEU A 11 -23.18 -3.11 -7.78
C LEU A 11 -24.19 -2.46 -8.73
N VAL A 12 -24.17 -2.84 -10.01
CA VAL A 12 -25.16 -2.36 -10.98
C VAL A 12 -26.58 -2.83 -10.61
N GLY A 13 -26.74 -4.07 -10.17
CA GLY A 13 -28.03 -4.62 -9.73
C GLY A 13 -28.60 -3.88 -8.51
N GLN A 14 -27.79 -3.62 -7.49
CA GLN A 14 -28.18 -2.86 -6.30
C GLN A 14 -28.47 -1.40 -6.65
N GLY A 15 -27.67 -0.78 -7.52
CA GLY A 15 -27.90 0.58 -8.02
C GLY A 15 -29.24 0.69 -8.74
N LEU A 16 -29.54 -0.22 -9.66
CA LEU A 16 -30.82 -0.26 -10.35
C LEU A 16 -31.99 -0.52 -9.38
N GLY A 17 -31.83 -1.44 -8.44
CA GLY A 17 -32.82 -1.72 -7.40
C GLY A 17 -33.13 -0.48 -6.55
N ASN A 18 -32.11 0.27 -6.15
CA ASN A 18 -32.28 1.51 -5.38
C ASN A 18 -32.87 2.65 -6.20
N LEU A 19 -32.54 2.75 -7.49
CA LEU A 19 -33.20 3.71 -8.40
C LEU A 19 -34.69 3.44 -8.49
N VAL A 20 -35.08 2.18 -8.74
CA VAL A 20 -36.48 1.79 -8.78
C VAL A 20 -37.14 2.02 -7.43
N SER A 21 -36.50 1.63 -6.32
CA SER A 21 -37.00 1.89 -4.96
C SER A 21 -37.32 3.38 -4.76
N GLY A 22 -36.37 4.27 -5.08
CA GLY A 22 -36.56 5.71 -4.95
C GLY A 22 -37.70 6.27 -5.81
N LEU A 23 -37.88 5.78 -7.05
CA LEU A 23 -38.98 6.19 -7.92
C LEU A 23 -40.38 5.88 -7.34
N PHE A 24 -40.47 4.82 -6.54
CA PHE A 24 -41.71 4.43 -5.84
C PHE A 24 -41.79 4.94 -4.39
N GLY A 25 -40.91 5.88 -4.00
CA GLY A 25 -40.89 6.45 -2.63
C GLY A 25 -40.29 5.52 -1.57
N GLY A 26 -39.58 4.47 -1.99
CA GLY A 26 -38.86 3.56 -1.12
C GLY A 26 -37.53 4.14 -0.61
N ILE A 27 -36.97 3.49 0.40
CA ILE A 27 -35.66 3.83 0.97
C ILE A 27 -34.54 3.07 0.26
N ALA A 28 -33.30 3.56 0.41
CA ALA A 28 -32.12 2.84 -0.06
C ALA A 28 -31.97 1.51 0.70
N GLY A 29 -31.76 0.43 -0.05
CA GLY A 29 -31.56 -0.90 0.46
C GLY A 29 -30.20 -1.48 0.07
N ALA A 30 -29.81 -2.54 0.78
CA ALA A 30 -28.65 -3.37 0.48
C ALA A 30 -29.03 -4.85 0.62
N GLY A 31 -28.12 -5.74 0.19
CA GLY A 31 -28.32 -7.17 0.35
C GLY A 31 -28.55 -7.57 1.82
N ALA A 32 -29.61 -8.36 2.07
CA ALA A 32 -29.96 -8.81 3.42
C ALA A 32 -29.24 -10.12 3.78
N THR A 33 -28.03 -10.03 4.34
CA THR A 33 -27.15 -11.18 4.63
C THR A 33 -27.84 -12.31 5.41
N MET A 34 -28.45 -12.00 6.55
CA MET A 34 -29.14 -12.99 7.40
C MET A 34 -30.31 -13.67 6.67
N GLY A 35 -31.11 -12.90 5.93
CA GLY A 35 -32.23 -13.44 5.16
C GLY A 35 -31.76 -14.34 4.02
N THR A 36 -30.66 -13.99 3.35
CA THR A 36 -30.06 -14.81 2.30
C THR A 36 -29.47 -16.10 2.85
N VAL A 37 -28.79 -16.06 4.01
CA VAL A 37 -28.25 -17.25 4.67
C VAL A 37 -29.37 -18.21 5.05
N ALA A 38 -30.42 -17.74 5.71
CA ALA A 38 -31.58 -18.58 6.05
C ALA A 38 -32.22 -19.20 4.81
N ASN A 39 -32.37 -18.41 3.74
CA ASN A 39 -32.94 -18.87 2.49
C ASN A 39 -32.11 -19.99 1.82
N ILE A 40 -30.78 -19.86 1.84
CA ILE A 40 -29.86 -20.88 1.35
C ILE A 40 -29.92 -22.14 2.22
N GLN A 41 -30.01 -22.00 3.54
CA GLN A 41 -30.14 -23.13 4.47
C GLN A 41 -31.43 -23.91 4.26
N THR A 42 -32.52 -23.25 3.85
CA THR A 42 -33.77 -23.90 3.45
C THR A 42 -33.72 -24.52 2.05
N GLY A 43 -32.56 -24.54 1.39
CA GLY A 43 -32.35 -25.20 0.10
C GLY A 43 -32.63 -24.32 -1.13
N ALA A 44 -32.82 -23.01 -0.98
CA ALA A 44 -33.02 -22.12 -2.11
C ALA A 44 -31.76 -22.05 -3.00
N ARG A 45 -31.96 -22.15 -4.32
CA ARG A 45 -30.87 -22.17 -5.32
C ARG A 45 -31.05 -21.20 -6.49
N SER A 46 -32.16 -20.45 -6.52
CA SER A 46 -32.50 -19.56 -7.63
C SER A 46 -32.97 -18.19 -7.14
N ALA A 47 -32.85 -17.17 -8.01
CA ALA A 47 -33.34 -15.81 -7.76
C ALA A 47 -34.85 -15.75 -7.55
N LEU A 48 -35.60 -16.74 -8.04
CA LEU A 48 -37.05 -16.84 -7.89
C LEU A 48 -37.48 -16.85 -6.42
N SER A 49 -36.67 -17.45 -5.55
CA SER A 49 -36.95 -17.45 -4.11
C SER A 49 -36.95 -16.03 -3.51
N GLY A 50 -36.06 -15.14 -3.97
CA GLY A 50 -36.05 -13.74 -3.57
C GLY A 50 -37.29 -12.99 -4.06
N ILE A 51 -37.73 -13.25 -5.30
CA ILE A 51 -38.94 -12.67 -5.88
C ILE A 51 -40.18 -13.12 -5.10
N ILE A 52 -40.29 -14.42 -4.81
CA ILE A 52 -41.40 -14.97 -4.01
C ILE A 52 -41.44 -14.29 -2.65
N ARG A 53 -40.29 -14.16 -1.96
CA ARG A 53 -40.22 -13.46 -0.67
C ARG A 53 -40.73 -12.01 -0.76
N ALA A 54 -40.34 -11.28 -1.79
CA ALA A 54 -40.78 -9.89 -2.00
C ALA A 54 -42.29 -9.81 -2.27
N VAL A 55 -42.81 -10.68 -3.14
CA VAL A 55 -44.25 -10.75 -3.46
C VAL A 55 -45.07 -11.17 -2.24
N THR A 56 -44.62 -12.17 -1.47
CA THR A 56 -45.29 -12.59 -0.23
C THR A 56 -45.36 -11.45 0.77
N LEU A 57 -44.27 -10.68 0.93
CA LEU A 57 -44.26 -9.51 1.82
C LEU A 57 -45.24 -8.43 1.32
N MET A 58 -45.26 -8.16 0.02
CA MET A 58 -46.19 -7.21 -0.59
C MET A 58 -47.65 -7.62 -0.37
N VAL A 59 -47.99 -8.89 -0.60
CA VAL A 59 -49.34 -9.42 -0.36
C VAL A 59 -49.71 -9.35 1.12
N ALA A 60 -48.80 -9.70 2.03
CA ALA A 60 -49.06 -9.64 3.47
C ALA A 60 -49.41 -8.22 3.93
N ILE A 61 -48.71 -7.20 3.40
CA ILE A 61 -48.94 -5.79 3.73
C ILE A 61 -50.26 -5.29 3.13
N LEU A 62 -50.57 -5.64 1.87
CA LEU A 62 -51.74 -5.12 1.16
C LEU A 62 -53.05 -5.85 1.49
N ALA A 63 -53.01 -7.17 1.63
CA ALA A 63 -54.21 -8.00 1.76
C ALA A 63 -54.67 -8.18 3.22
N VAL A 64 -53.76 -8.06 4.20
CA VAL A 64 -54.08 -8.36 5.60
C VAL A 64 -53.57 -7.29 6.59
N PRO A 65 -53.93 -6.00 6.40
CA PRO A 65 -53.50 -4.94 7.31
C PRO A 65 -54.02 -5.15 8.74
N GLY A 66 -55.18 -5.80 8.91
CA GLY A 66 -55.76 -6.09 10.23
C GLY A 66 -54.92 -7.03 11.11
N LEU A 67 -54.04 -7.85 10.54
CA LEU A 67 -53.10 -8.70 11.31
C LEU A 67 -51.74 -8.02 11.52
N VAL A 68 -51.32 -7.16 10.59
CA VAL A 68 -50.01 -6.51 10.64
C VAL A 68 -50.02 -5.24 11.49
N ALA A 69 -51.08 -4.43 11.42
CA ALA A 69 -51.22 -3.19 12.16
C ALA A 69 -51.14 -3.34 13.70
N PRO A 70 -51.72 -4.39 14.34
CA PRO A 70 -51.67 -4.54 15.80
C PRO A 70 -50.34 -5.10 16.33
N ILE A 71 -49.31 -5.31 15.50
CA ILE A 71 -48.02 -5.82 15.97
C ILE A 71 -47.40 -4.81 16.96
N PRO A 72 -47.16 -5.19 18.23
CA PRO A 72 -46.61 -4.27 19.20
C PRO A 72 -45.18 -3.85 18.85
N MET A 73 -44.86 -2.58 19.00
CA MET A 73 -43.50 -2.05 18.79
C MET A 73 -42.45 -2.75 19.66
N ALA A 74 -42.84 -3.23 20.85
CA ALA A 74 -41.97 -4.01 21.73
C ALA A 74 -41.48 -5.32 21.07
N VAL A 75 -42.33 -5.98 20.28
CA VAL A 75 -41.96 -7.21 19.54
C VAL A 75 -40.94 -6.87 18.45
N LEU A 76 -41.17 -5.79 17.70
CA LEU A 76 -40.25 -5.34 16.64
C LEU A 76 -38.90 -4.91 17.22
N ALA A 77 -38.89 -4.19 18.35
CA ALA A 77 -37.69 -3.81 19.05
C ALA A 77 -36.91 -5.03 19.57
N GLY A 78 -37.60 -6.02 20.13
CA GLY A 78 -36.99 -7.28 20.56
C GLY A 78 -36.34 -8.05 19.40
N ILE A 79 -37.02 -8.12 18.25
CA ILE A 79 -36.45 -8.74 17.04
C ILE A 79 -35.21 -7.97 16.57
N ALA A 80 -35.27 -6.63 16.52
CA ALA A 80 -34.14 -5.81 16.09
C ALA A 80 -32.92 -5.97 17.01
N LEU A 81 -33.13 -6.00 18.32
CA LEU A 81 -32.06 -6.18 19.30
C LEU A 81 -31.41 -7.58 19.20
N LYS A 82 -32.23 -8.63 19.06
CA LYS A 82 -31.74 -10.00 18.86
C LYS A 82 -30.93 -10.12 17.57
N VAL A 83 -31.46 -9.60 16.46
CA VAL A 83 -30.76 -9.63 15.15
C VAL A 83 -29.46 -8.83 15.21
N GLY A 84 -29.47 -7.65 15.84
CA GLY A 84 -28.25 -6.86 16.04
C GLY A 84 -27.20 -7.60 16.85
N PHE A 85 -27.60 -8.30 17.91
CA PHE A 85 -26.71 -9.10 18.75
C PHE A 85 -26.09 -10.29 18.00
N ASP A 86 -26.87 -10.94 17.12
CA ASP A 86 -26.41 -12.07 16.31
C ASP A 86 -25.44 -11.66 15.19
N ILE A 87 -25.53 -10.42 14.69
CA ILE A 87 -24.63 -9.91 13.63
C ILE A 87 -23.22 -9.70 14.17
N VAL A 88 -23.06 -9.40 15.47
CA VAL A 88 -21.76 -9.13 16.07
C VAL A 88 -20.97 -10.43 16.25
N ASP A 89 -19.79 -10.52 15.62
CA ASP A 89 -18.84 -11.60 15.89
C ASP A 89 -18.07 -11.34 17.19
N TRP A 90 -18.71 -11.71 18.31
CA TRP A 90 -18.14 -11.62 19.65
C TRP A 90 -16.82 -12.40 19.80
N GLY A 91 -16.64 -13.47 19.02
CA GLY A 91 -15.44 -14.30 19.05
C GLY A 91 -14.25 -13.57 18.43
N PHE A 92 -14.44 -12.98 17.25
CA PHE A 92 -13.44 -12.14 16.61
C PHE A 92 -13.10 -10.92 17.47
N LEU A 93 -14.11 -10.25 18.02
CA LEU A 93 -13.92 -9.05 18.83
C LEU A 93 -13.08 -9.31 20.08
N LYS A 94 -13.18 -10.50 20.70
CA LYS A 94 -12.33 -10.89 21.84
C LYS A 94 -10.90 -11.26 21.44
N ARG A 95 -10.68 -11.73 20.20
CA ARG A 95 -9.38 -12.20 19.72
C ARG A 95 -8.60 -11.18 18.89
N ALA A 96 -9.24 -10.11 18.41
CA ALA A 96 -8.62 -9.13 17.52
C ALA A 96 -7.27 -8.61 18.04
N HIS A 97 -7.18 -8.26 19.33
CA HIS A 97 -5.94 -7.79 19.96
C HIS A 97 -4.80 -8.81 19.93
N ARG A 98 -5.12 -10.12 19.96
CA ARG A 98 -4.12 -11.19 19.89
C ARG A 98 -3.54 -11.35 18.49
N ILE A 99 -4.25 -10.88 17.46
CA ILE A 99 -3.79 -10.92 16.06
C ILE A 99 -2.92 -9.69 15.76
N SER A 100 -3.40 -8.50 16.11
CA SER A 100 -2.65 -7.25 15.94
C SER A 100 -3.18 -6.18 16.88
N LEU A 101 -2.34 -5.68 17.79
CA LEU A 101 -2.69 -4.57 18.67
C LEU A 101 -3.10 -3.31 17.90
N LYS A 102 -2.34 -2.95 16.85
CA LYS A 102 -2.65 -1.77 16.01
C LYS A 102 -3.98 -1.94 15.28
N GLY A 103 -4.20 -3.10 14.65
CA GLY A 103 -5.46 -3.38 13.94
C GLY A 103 -6.67 -3.43 14.88
N ALA A 104 -6.50 -4.00 16.07
CA ALA A 104 -7.55 -4.08 17.07
C ALA A 104 -7.91 -2.70 17.63
N LEU A 105 -6.92 -1.84 17.91
CA LEU A 105 -7.18 -0.46 18.34
C LEU A 105 -8.06 0.28 17.33
N ILE A 106 -7.74 0.17 16.03
CA ILE A 106 -8.53 0.80 14.95
C ILE A 106 -9.95 0.27 14.94
N LEU A 107 -10.11 -1.06 15.05
CA LEU A 107 -11.42 -1.70 15.14
C LEU A 107 -12.26 -1.13 16.29
N TYR A 108 -11.73 -1.04 17.51
CA TYR A 108 -12.49 -0.51 18.65
C TYR A 108 -12.76 0.98 18.52
N VAL A 109 -11.85 1.76 17.96
CA VAL A 109 -12.07 3.18 17.68
C VAL A 109 -13.21 3.36 16.68
N VAL A 110 -13.22 2.61 15.58
CA VAL A 110 -14.30 2.70 14.57
C VAL A 110 -15.63 2.25 15.17
N ILE A 111 -15.66 1.17 15.95
CA ILE A 111 -16.87 0.71 16.66
C ILE A 111 -17.36 1.79 17.64
N GLY A 112 -16.46 2.34 18.45
CA GLY A 112 -16.77 3.41 19.40
C GLY A 112 -17.33 4.65 18.69
N LEU A 113 -16.71 5.06 17.58
CA LEU A 113 -17.15 6.22 16.82
C LEU A 113 -18.52 6.00 16.15
N THR A 114 -18.79 4.76 15.71
CA THR A 114 -20.09 4.39 15.14
C THR A 114 -21.22 4.48 16.17
N VAL A 115 -20.95 4.06 17.41
CA VAL A 115 -21.96 4.03 18.48
C VAL A 115 -22.15 5.40 19.14
N LEU A 116 -21.06 6.13 19.36
CA LEU A 116 -21.08 7.37 20.15
C LEU A 116 -21.30 8.63 19.32
N TRP A 117 -20.95 8.60 18.03
CA TRP A 117 -20.96 9.79 17.19
C TRP A 117 -21.84 9.62 15.96
N ASP A 118 -21.32 8.94 14.94
CA ASP A 118 -22.01 8.76 13.67
C ASP A 118 -21.32 7.69 12.82
N LEU A 119 -22.12 6.89 12.10
CA LEU A 119 -21.64 5.82 11.23
C LEU A 119 -20.82 6.36 10.05
N ILE A 120 -21.24 7.47 9.42
CA ILE A 120 -20.55 8.04 8.25
C ILE A 120 -19.16 8.53 8.65
N VAL A 121 -19.07 9.21 9.80
CA VAL A 121 -17.78 9.66 10.36
C VAL A 121 -16.89 8.45 10.67
N ALA A 122 -17.43 7.41 11.30
CA ALA A 122 -16.70 6.18 11.60
C ALA A 122 -16.12 5.49 10.35
N VAL A 123 -16.92 5.38 9.29
CA VAL A 123 -16.47 4.83 8.00
C VAL A 123 -15.36 5.70 7.40
N GLY A 124 -15.53 7.04 7.41
CA GLY A 124 -14.53 7.97 6.89
C GLY A 124 -13.18 7.84 7.61
N VAL A 125 -13.18 7.83 8.94
CA VAL A 125 -11.97 7.65 9.75
C VAL A 125 -11.35 6.28 9.52
N GLY A 126 -12.16 5.21 9.49
CA GLY A 126 -11.68 3.85 9.25
C GLY A 126 -10.97 3.71 7.91
N VAL A 127 -11.57 4.23 6.84
CA VAL A 127 -10.99 4.23 5.48
C VAL A 127 -9.72 5.07 5.43
N PHE A 128 -9.71 6.24 6.06
CA PHE A 128 -8.53 7.10 6.12
C PHE A 128 -7.34 6.40 6.79
N VAL A 129 -7.56 5.83 7.99
CA VAL A 129 -6.52 5.13 8.73
C VAL A 129 -6.05 3.87 7.98
N ALA A 130 -6.96 3.11 7.37
CA ALA A 130 -6.61 1.94 6.57
C ALA A 130 -5.73 2.30 5.36
N ASN A 131 -6.04 3.40 4.67
CA ASN A 131 -5.20 3.93 3.59
C ASN A 131 -3.83 4.36 4.11
N MET A 132 -3.78 5.12 5.21
CA MET A 132 -2.51 5.56 5.82
C MET A 132 -1.61 4.38 6.20
N LEU A 133 -2.17 3.34 6.83
CA LEU A 133 -1.44 2.11 7.15
C LEU A 133 -0.98 1.35 5.91
N THR A 134 -1.77 1.36 4.84
CA THR A 134 -1.39 0.72 3.58
C THR A 134 -0.21 1.45 2.95
N ILE A 135 -0.24 2.78 2.94
CA ILE A 135 0.87 3.63 2.46
C ILE A 135 2.12 3.39 3.30
N ASP A 136 1.99 3.37 4.64
CA ASP A 136 3.12 3.11 5.55
C ASP A 136 3.72 1.72 5.31
N ARG A 137 2.90 0.68 5.13
CA ARG A 137 3.38 -0.68 4.80
C ARG A 137 4.07 -0.74 3.44
N LEU A 138 3.56 -0.04 2.43
CA LEU A 138 4.20 0.05 1.12
C LEU A 138 5.52 0.81 1.21
N SER A 139 5.59 1.88 2.01
CA SER A 139 6.80 2.65 2.25
C SER A 139 7.87 1.89 3.05
N GLN A 140 7.48 1.10 4.05
CA GLN A 140 8.43 0.32 4.86
C GLN A 140 9.08 -0.80 4.04
N ARG A 141 8.32 -1.45 3.14
CA ARG A 141 8.89 -2.42 2.19
C ARG A 141 9.88 -1.80 1.19
N GLN A 142 9.89 -0.48 1.03
CA GLN A 142 10.88 0.23 0.22
C GLN A 142 12.15 0.58 1.00
N SER A 143 12.18 0.41 2.32
CA SER A 143 13.39 0.69 3.11
C SER A 143 14.46 -0.41 2.93
N ASP A 144 14.05 -1.62 2.54
CA ASP A 144 14.97 -2.71 2.13
C ASP A 144 15.59 -2.49 0.73
N ALA A 145 15.16 -1.43 0.03
CA ALA A 145 15.52 -1.13 -1.36
C ALA A 145 16.75 -0.21 -1.48
N VAL A 146 17.20 0.41 -0.38
CA VAL A 146 18.40 1.25 -0.32
C VAL A 146 19.46 0.53 0.50
N LYS A 147 20.49 0.01 -0.16
CA LYS A 147 21.67 -0.54 0.51
C LYS A 147 22.86 0.35 0.22
N SER A 148 23.27 1.14 1.22
CA SER A 148 24.60 1.72 1.22
C SER A 148 25.58 0.61 1.56
N ILE A 149 26.55 0.36 0.69
CA ILE A 149 27.52 -0.73 0.83
C ILE A 149 28.90 -0.11 0.98
N SER A 150 29.52 -0.37 2.14
CA SER A 150 30.91 -0.01 2.41
C SER A 150 31.76 -1.25 2.63
N THR A 151 33.09 -1.09 2.61
CA THR A 151 34.07 -2.16 2.90
C THR A 151 33.82 -2.87 4.25
N ALA A 152 33.02 -2.29 5.16
CA ALA A 152 32.69 -2.88 6.46
C ALA A 152 31.42 -3.76 6.47
N ASP A 153 30.64 -3.81 5.38
CA ASP A 153 29.42 -4.62 5.32
C ASP A 153 29.69 -5.99 4.70
N ASP A 154 29.67 -7.03 5.53
CA ASP A 154 29.92 -8.43 5.12
C ASP A 154 28.69 -9.10 4.45
N ASP A 155 27.60 -8.36 4.26
CA ASP A 155 26.28 -8.88 3.87
C ASP A 155 26.00 -8.73 2.35
N LEU A 156 26.83 -9.34 1.50
CA LEU A 156 26.71 -9.17 0.04
C LEU A 156 26.94 -10.40 -0.84
N ASN A 157 25.99 -10.59 -1.75
CA ASN A 157 26.12 -11.34 -3.01
C ASN A 157 26.80 -10.46 -4.10
N LEU A 158 27.97 -9.89 -3.83
CA LEU A 158 28.78 -9.27 -4.88
C LEU A 158 29.63 -10.36 -5.59
N PRO A 159 29.82 -10.28 -6.91
CA PRO A 159 30.86 -11.05 -7.58
C PRO A 159 32.22 -10.82 -6.91
N GLN A 160 33.03 -11.88 -6.82
CA GLN A 160 34.30 -11.87 -6.09
C GLN A 160 35.26 -10.76 -6.59
N GLU A 161 35.20 -10.42 -7.87
CA GLU A 161 35.98 -9.33 -8.47
C GLU A 161 35.59 -7.94 -7.94
N GLU A 162 34.30 -7.66 -7.77
CA GLU A 162 33.81 -6.37 -7.29
C GLU A 162 34.07 -6.19 -5.79
N LYS A 163 33.98 -7.28 -5.00
CA LYS A 163 34.37 -7.26 -3.58
C LYS A 163 35.85 -6.94 -3.42
N ALA A 164 36.72 -7.58 -4.22
CA ALA A 164 38.15 -7.31 -4.21
C ALA A 164 38.49 -5.85 -4.57
N LEU A 165 37.75 -5.23 -5.49
CA LEU A 165 37.91 -3.81 -5.83
C LEU A 165 37.49 -2.89 -4.68
N LEU A 166 36.36 -3.17 -4.02
CA LEU A 166 35.92 -2.41 -2.85
C LEU A 166 36.88 -2.54 -1.66
N ASP A 167 37.42 -3.74 -1.43
CA ASP A 167 38.42 -3.99 -0.39
C ASP A 167 39.72 -3.23 -0.68
N ALA A 168 40.15 -3.19 -1.95
CA ALA A 168 41.29 -2.37 -2.39
C ALA A 168 41.07 -0.86 -2.24
N GLY A 169 39.83 -0.44 -2.03
CA GLY A 169 39.44 0.93 -1.71
C GLY A 169 39.76 1.36 -0.28
N GLU A 170 40.10 0.43 0.62
CA GLU A 170 40.44 0.68 2.04
C GLU A 170 39.42 1.58 2.76
N GLY A 171 38.12 1.42 2.48
CA GLY A 171 37.06 2.26 3.04
C GLY A 171 36.95 3.68 2.46
N ARG A 172 37.81 4.05 1.50
CA ARG A 172 37.79 5.35 0.80
C ARG A 172 36.92 5.36 -0.45
N VAL A 173 36.49 4.18 -0.91
CA VAL A 173 35.52 4.00 -2.01
C VAL A 173 34.21 3.50 -1.42
N LEU A 174 33.10 4.13 -1.79
CA LEU A 174 31.77 3.72 -1.37
C LEU A 174 30.93 3.29 -2.57
N LEU A 175 30.23 2.14 -2.45
CA LEU A 175 29.22 1.71 -3.40
C LEU A 175 27.83 2.02 -2.85
N PHE A 176 27.13 2.95 -3.48
CA PHE A 176 25.78 3.32 -3.14
C PHE A 176 24.79 2.59 -4.07
N GLN A 177 24.31 1.42 -3.65
CA GLN A 177 23.46 0.56 -4.48
C GLN A 177 21.97 0.84 -4.23
N LEU A 178 21.28 1.19 -5.30
CA LEU A 178 19.86 1.47 -5.31
C LEU A 178 19.11 0.33 -6.02
N THR A 179 18.19 -0.32 -5.32
CA THR A 179 17.48 -1.51 -5.82
C THR A 179 15.98 -1.32 -5.73
N GLY A 180 15.21 -1.82 -6.71
CA GLY A 180 13.76 -1.84 -6.67
C GLY A 180 13.07 -0.52 -7.03
N ASP A 181 11.86 -0.31 -6.49
CA ASP A 181 11.04 0.86 -6.78
C ASP A 181 11.38 2.04 -5.87
N MET A 182 11.97 3.07 -6.45
CA MET A 182 12.56 4.22 -5.78
C MET A 182 11.55 5.37 -5.67
N ILE A 183 10.59 5.26 -4.75
CA ILE A 183 9.51 6.25 -4.53
C ILE A 183 9.83 7.15 -3.30
N PHE A 184 9.03 8.18 -3.03
CA PHE A 184 9.21 9.24 -2.02
C PHE A 184 9.81 8.82 -0.67
N GLY A 185 9.50 7.62 -0.16
CA GLY A 185 10.04 7.13 1.12
C GLY A 185 11.57 6.92 1.13
N VAL A 186 12.15 6.63 -0.03
CA VAL A 186 13.57 6.30 -0.20
C VAL A 186 14.47 7.54 -0.19
N ALA A 187 13.97 8.68 -0.65
CA ALA A 187 14.73 9.94 -0.71
C ALA A 187 15.33 10.34 0.66
N LYS A 188 14.57 10.12 1.75
CA LYS A 188 15.03 10.40 3.12
C LYS A 188 16.18 9.49 3.54
N THR A 189 16.13 8.22 3.14
CA THR A 189 17.20 7.26 3.42
C THR A 189 18.47 7.65 2.66
N ILE A 190 18.36 8.04 1.38
CA ILE A 190 19.50 8.53 0.60
C ILE A 190 20.16 9.74 1.29
N ALA A 191 19.36 10.72 1.71
CA ALA A 191 19.87 11.90 2.41
C ALA A 191 20.50 11.56 3.78
N ARG A 192 19.96 10.58 4.50
CA ARG A 192 20.50 10.15 5.80
C ARG A 192 21.81 9.39 5.67
N GLU A 193 21.86 8.40 4.76
CA GLU A 193 23.07 7.64 4.50
C GLU A 193 24.17 8.55 3.91
N HIS A 194 23.80 9.55 3.09
CA HIS A 194 24.75 10.56 2.59
C HIS A 194 25.48 11.30 3.73
N ASN A 195 24.75 11.71 4.76
CA ASN A 195 25.31 12.42 5.91
C ASN A 195 26.22 11.55 6.80
N ALA A 196 26.07 10.23 6.76
CA ALA A 196 26.88 9.30 7.55
C ALA A 196 28.24 8.97 6.90
N ILE A 197 28.46 9.38 5.65
CA ILE A 197 29.68 9.06 4.89
C ILE A 197 30.76 10.12 5.16
N GLY A 198 31.40 9.99 6.31
CA GLY A 198 32.66 10.65 6.63
C GLY A 198 33.85 9.80 6.20
N GLN A 199 34.72 10.38 5.34
CA GLN A 199 36.04 9.90 4.85
C GLN A 199 36.15 9.21 3.48
N CYS A 200 35.08 9.09 2.68
CA CYS A 200 35.22 8.56 1.31
C CYS A 200 35.71 9.63 0.31
N LYS A 201 36.64 9.23 -0.57
CA LYS A 201 37.18 10.04 -1.68
C LYS A 201 36.51 9.75 -3.01
N ALA A 202 35.91 8.55 -3.17
CA ALA A 202 35.17 8.17 -4.36
C ALA A 202 33.83 7.50 -4.01
N ILE A 203 32.80 7.75 -4.82
CA ILE A 203 31.44 7.22 -4.64
C ILE A 203 30.92 6.69 -5.98
N VAL A 204 30.42 5.46 -5.98
CA VAL A 204 29.77 4.82 -7.13
C VAL A 204 28.29 4.66 -6.84
N PHE A 205 27.42 5.37 -7.55
CA PHE A 205 25.97 5.20 -7.51
C PHE A 205 25.54 4.13 -8.52
N ASP A 206 25.10 2.96 -8.04
CA ASP A 206 24.58 1.87 -8.88
C ASP A 206 23.05 1.92 -8.93
N LEU A 207 22.53 2.26 -10.11
CA LEU A 207 21.10 2.31 -10.44
C LEU A 207 20.65 1.10 -11.27
N GLY A 208 21.51 0.09 -11.47
CA GLY A 208 21.27 -1.02 -12.38
C GLY A 208 20.08 -1.91 -12.00
N ALA A 209 19.72 -1.95 -10.72
CA ALA A 209 18.59 -2.71 -10.21
C ALA A 209 17.34 -1.84 -9.93
N VAL A 210 17.31 -0.59 -10.40
CA VAL A 210 16.17 0.31 -10.24
C VAL A 210 15.14 0.08 -11.35
N SER A 211 13.96 -0.43 -10.98
CA SER A 211 12.82 -0.62 -11.89
C SER A 211 12.07 0.69 -12.16
N HIS A 212 11.92 1.53 -11.14
CA HIS A 212 11.23 2.81 -11.27
C HIS A 212 11.87 3.88 -10.37
N LEU A 213 12.27 5.02 -10.96
CA LEU A 213 12.80 6.16 -10.22
C LEU A 213 11.77 7.28 -10.11
N GLY A 214 11.19 7.52 -8.93
CA GLY A 214 10.27 8.62 -8.65
C GLY A 214 10.95 10.00 -8.68
N VAL A 215 10.17 11.06 -8.88
CA VAL A 215 10.68 12.45 -9.03
C VAL A 215 11.49 12.91 -7.80
N THR A 216 10.95 12.73 -6.61
CA THR A 216 11.62 13.14 -5.35
C THR A 216 12.88 12.35 -5.06
N THR A 217 12.94 11.09 -5.51
CA THR A 217 14.13 10.25 -5.35
C THR A 217 15.21 10.62 -6.37
N ALA A 218 14.80 10.96 -7.60
CA ALA A 218 15.71 11.50 -8.60
C ALA A 218 16.39 12.80 -8.13
N LEU A 219 15.61 13.70 -7.53
CA LEU A 219 16.13 14.92 -6.89
C LEU A 219 17.07 14.61 -5.71
N ALA A 220 16.76 13.59 -4.90
CA ALA A 220 17.64 13.20 -3.80
C ALA A 220 18.98 12.65 -4.31
N VAL A 221 18.97 11.86 -5.39
CA VAL A 221 20.20 11.37 -6.04
C VAL A 221 20.98 12.51 -6.66
N GLU A 222 20.32 13.44 -7.35
CA GLU A 222 20.96 14.63 -7.92
C GLU A 222 21.63 15.48 -6.84
N ASN A 223 20.92 15.81 -5.75
CA ASN A 223 21.50 16.55 -4.63
C ASN A 223 22.70 15.83 -4.00
N ALA A 224 22.62 14.51 -3.81
CA ALA A 224 23.73 13.73 -3.27
C ALA A 224 24.95 13.69 -4.20
N VAL A 225 24.73 13.66 -5.52
CA VAL A 225 25.79 13.76 -6.52
C VAL A 225 26.40 15.17 -6.51
N GLU A 226 25.57 16.21 -6.52
CA GLU A 226 26.02 17.60 -6.53
C GLU A 226 26.86 17.93 -5.27
N GLU A 227 26.42 17.47 -4.09
CA GLU A 227 27.14 17.64 -2.83
C GLU A 227 28.48 16.89 -2.83
N ALA A 228 28.52 15.67 -3.36
CA ALA A 228 29.76 14.91 -3.49
C ALA A 228 30.76 15.56 -4.47
N VAL A 229 30.28 16.12 -5.60
CA VAL A 229 31.11 16.87 -6.55
C VAL A 229 31.63 18.16 -5.91
N LYS A 230 30.79 18.91 -5.18
CA LYS A 230 31.19 20.11 -4.43
C LYS A 230 32.25 19.80 -3.37
N ALA A 231 32.18 18.62 -2.75
CA ALA A 231 33.18 18.12 -1.81
C ALA A 231 34.46 17.58 -2.47
N GLN A 232 34.62 17.74 -3.79
CA GLN A 232 35.75 17.23 -4.60
C GLN A 232 35.97 15.71 -4.49
N ARG A 233 34.88 14.94 -4.41
CA ARG A 233 34.92 13.47 -4.48
C ARG A 233 34.79 13.01 -5.92
N HIS A 234 35.40 11.87 -6.25
CA HIS A 234 35.19 11.22 -7.54
C HIS A 234 33.83 10.52 -7.54
N VAL A 235 32.89 10.98 -8.35
CA VAL A 235 31.53 10.44 -8.40
C VAL A 235 31.31 9.70 -9.72
N TYR A 236 30.76 8.49 -9.64
CA TYR A 236 30.40 7.66 -10.77
C TYR A 236 28.93 7.29 -10.68
N VAL A 237 28.22 7.28 -11.81
CA VAL A 237 26.79 6.92 -11.87
C VAL A 237 26.60 5.88 -12.95
N VAL A 238 26.21 4.67 -12.55
CA VAL A 238 26.12 3.49 -13.44
C VAL A 238 24.74 2.86 -13.42
N GLY A 239 24.42 2.11 -14.47
CA GLY A 239 23.19 1.29 -14.53
C GLY A 239 21.89 2.06 -14.78
N ALA A 240 21.94 3.38 -14.99
CA ALA A 240 20.75 4.16 -15.35
C ALA A 240 20.28 3.82 -16.78
N VAL A 241 19.11 3.17 -16.89
CA VAL A 241 18.49 2.79 -18.17
C VAL A 241 17.05 3.31 -18.29
N GLY A 242 16.54 3.37 -19.53
CA GLY A 242 15.13 3.64 -19.80
C GLY A 242 14.58 4.94 -19.19
N THR A 243 13.50 4.82 -18.42
CA THR A 243 12.81 5.94 -17.75
C THR A 243 13.65 6.59 -16.66
N THR A 244 14.47 5.79 -15.94
CA THR A 244 15.41 6.26 -14.92
C THR A 244 16.44 7.22 -15.53
N ARG A 245 17.07 6.82 -16.65
CA ARG A 245 18.05 7.66 -17.36
C ARG A 245 17.45 8.97 -17.84
N ARG A 246 16.32 8.92 -18.55
CA ARG A 246 15.63 10.13 -19.05
C ARG A 246 15.30 11.13 -17.95
N ARG A 247 14.93 10.63 -16.76
CA ARG A 247 14.59 11.47 -15.60
C ARG A 247 15.82 12.15 -15.02
N LEU A 248 16.96 11.46 -14.94
CA LEU A 248 18.23 12.04 -14.49
C LEU A 248 18.83 13.01 -15.53
N GLU A 249 18.66 12.74 -16.83
CA GLU A 249 19.00 13.67 -17.91
C GLU A 249 18.17 14.96 -17.83
N ALA A 250 16.88 14.85 -17.54
CA ALA A 250 16.02 16.02 -17.34
C ALA A 250 16.41 16.87 -16.11
N LEU A 251 17.03 16.26 -15.10
CA LEU A 251 17.63 16.93 -13.95
C LEU A 251 19.06 17.42 -14.20
N LYS A 252 19.60 17.23 -15.42
CA LYS A 252 20.98 17.60 -15.79
C LYS A 252 22.05 16.96 -14.91
N LEU A 253 21.74 15.85 -14.24
CA LEU A 253 22.67 15.19 -13.33
C LEU A 253 23.96 14.78 -14.06
N PHE A 254 23.83 14.28 -15.29
CA PHE A 254 24.98 13.88 -16.11
C PHE A 254 25.82 15.05 -16.63
N GLU A 255 25.34 16.30 -16.59
CA GLU A 255 26.14 17.50 -16.91
C GLU A 255 27.11 17.85 -15.77
N LEU A 256 26.85 17.38 -14.55
CA LEU A 256 27.72 17.57 -13.38
C LEU A 256 28.93 16.64 -13.36
N LEU A 257 28.93 15.61 -14.21
CA LEU A 257 29.91 14.53 -14.20
C LEU A 257 30.67 14.44 -15.53
N PRO A 258 31.95 14.07 -15.50
CA PRO A 258 32.70 13.72 -16.71
C PRO A 258 32.03 12.59 -17.50
N ALA A 259 32.14 12.61 -18.83
CA ALA A 259 31.48 11.62 -19.69
C ALA A 259 31.95 10.18 -19.41
N ASP A 260 33.23 10.03 -19.07
CA ASP A 260 33.90 8.80 -18.63
C ASP A 260 33.42 8.28 -17.27
N HIS A 261 32.70 9.07 -16.48
CA HIS A 261 32.16 8.64 -15.18
C HIS A 261 30.73 8.07 -15.25
N THR A 262 30.10 8.10 -16.43
CA THR A 262 28.66 7.81 -16.60
C THR A 262 28.38 6.67 -17.59
N GLN A 263 29.37 6.24 -18.36
CA GLN A 263 29.25 5.20 -19.40
C GLN A 263 29.95 3.88 -19.02
N LEU A 264 30.25 3.69 -17.74
CA LEU A 264 30.97 2.52 -17.24
C LEU A 264 30.02 1.42 -16.76
N SER A 265 30.48 0.17 -16.84
CA SER A 265 29.89 -0.90 -16.04
C SER A 265 30.22 -0.69 -14.56
N ARG A 266 29.46 -1.34 -13.66
CA ARG A 266 29.72 -1.24 -12.21
C ARG A 266 31.16 -1.61 -11.84
N ALA A 267 31.66 -2.73 -12.36
CA ALA A 267 33.04 -3.17 -12.14
C ALA A 267 34.08 -2.15 -12.66
N GLN A 268 33.83 -1.55 -13.83
CA GLN A 268 34.71 -0.52 -14.39
C GLN A 268 34.70 0.76 -13.55
N ALA A 269 33.53 1.18 -13.06
CA ALA A 269 33.41 2.35 -12.18
C ALA A 269 34.11 2.13 -10.84
N LEU A 270 34.00 0.94 -10.26
CA LEU A 270 34.75 0.58 -9.04
C LEU A 270 36.26 0.60 -9.28
N ALA A 271 36.73 0.04 -10.39
CA ALA A 271 38.15 0.07 -10.75
C ALA A 271 38.67 1.51 -10.93
N ALA A 272 37.94 2.34 -11.67
CA ALA A 272 38.27 3.74 -11.87
C ALA A 272 38.26 4.53 -10.55
N ALA A 273 37.28 4.26 -9.66
CA ALA A 273 37.22 4.86 -8.34
C ALA A 273 38.43 4.49 -7.48
N VAL A 274 38.89 3.24 -7.52
CA VAL A 274 40.08 2.76 -6.79
C VAL A 274 41.36 3.38 -7.35
N GLU A 275 41.44 3.57 -8.67
CA GLU A 275 42.59 4.23 -9.31
C GLU A 275 42.65 5.72 -8.93
N ALA A 276 41.51 6.40 -8.96
CA ALA A 276 41.38 7.82 -8.64
C ALA A 276 41.78 8.15 -7.19
N ILE A 277 41.59 7.25 -6.23
CA ILE A 277 42.02 7.48 -4.84
C ILE A 277 43.52 7.22 -4.59
N LYS A 278 44.23 6.61 -5.55
CA LYS A 278 45.68 6.33 -5.50
C LYS A 278 46.51 7.44 -6.15
N ALA A 279 45.90 8.20 -7.06
CA ALA A 279 46.45 9.45 -7.60
C ALA A 279 46.42 10.57 -6.55
#